data_AF-A0A6N9AJF4-F1
#
_entry.id   AF-A0A6N9AJF4-F1
#
_cell.length_a   1.000
_cell.length_b   1.000
_cell.length_c   1.000
_cell.angle_alpha   90.00
_cell.angle_beta   90.00
_cell.angle_gamma   90.00
#
_symmetry.space_group_name_H-M   'P 1'
#
loop_
_entity.id
_entity.type
_entity.pdbx_description
1 polymer ?
#
loop_
_entity_poly.entity_id
_entity_poly.type
_entity_poly.pdbx_seq_one_letter_code
_entity_poly.pdbx_strand_id
1 'polypeptide(L)'
;MWFEIQPPKIDINNPWAEEPPFDRYEFTLPTKKGPAAPARFVDREINREREYAGVACDFLQYIYFKQEVLSKYERDSRFEVKDSGEVICQDYWGLRKSISRIGNDLLKTYIGDFAEELPFEEWSHWQQFAVEPPSSETFRTINGEPKIPSEVKYLIQNLDMLNKALTNLAQAMNVIALTSFWCGSGESLAARSLKRVYPTTASDDEFLERATFMSTLVIDGLKPKVLRQLCRAWDSGFHQGDGGKSLGSRRLLERITLSALLMEQLQANEAEIPMLVRRIGEQSACIRDFDLQIEIKNLYDRMRNDLAPLAFLYDLRIHGGLAHRPNKKKAAAAAKELGLPAEDWHRSHFLDLIRMVTTSVSQATDYLESAAGEYMGRQLSKRHKN
;
A
#
# COMPACT_ATOMS: atom_id res chain seq x y z
N MET A 1 -39.52 -16.31 -3.76
CA MET A 1 -39.32 -16.17 -5.21
C MET A 1 -37.80 -16.14 -5.34
N TRP A 2 -37.11 -17.29 -5.38
CA TRP A 2 -37.17 -18.36 -6.38
C TRP A 2 -37.22 -17.75 -7.77
N PHE A 3 -36.04 -17.58 -8.35
CA PHE A 3 -35.86 -17.37 -9.78
C PHE A 3 -35.88 -18.74 -10.45
N GLU A 4 -36.57 -18.85 -11.57
CA GLU A 4 -36.43 -19.98 -12.48
C GLU A 4 -35.41 -19.58 -13.54
N ILE A 5 -34.29 -20.32 -13.62
CA ILE A 5 -33.35 -20.21 -14.73
C ILE A 5 -34.00 -20.95 -15.90
N GLN A 6 -34.60 -20.20 -16.82
CA GLN A 6 -35.03 -20.79 -18.08
C GLN A 6 -33.78 -21.06 -18.93
N PRO A 7 -33.59 -22.29 -19.45
CA PRO A 7 -32.55 -22.51 -20.45
C PRO A 7 -32.82 -21.58 -21.65
N PRO A 8 -31.77 -21.10 -22.36
CA PRO A 8 -32.00 -20.32 -23.57
C PRO A 8 -32.93 -21.12 -24.48
N LYS A 9 -33.99 -20.48 -24.99
CA LYS A 9 -34.91 -21.08 -25.96
C LYS A 9 -34.14 -21.32 -27.25
N ILE A 10 -33.40 -22.42 -27.32
CA ILE A 10 -32.98 -22.99 -28.57
C ILE A 10 -34.26 -23.56 -29.19
N ASP A 11 -34.80 -22.87 -30.20
CA ASP A 11 -35.73 -23.52 -31.10
C ASP A 11 -34.95 -24.57 -31.86
N ILE A 12 -35.15 -25.83 -31.49
CA ILE A 12 -34.48 -26.99 -32.10
C ILE A 12 -34.80 -27.07 -33.61
N ASN A 13 -35.88 -26.40 -34.05
CA ASN A 13 -36.26 -26.33 -35.46
C ASN A 13 -35.64 -25.14 -36.21
N ASN A 14 -35.00 -24.18 -35.52
CA ASN A 14 -34.28 -23.08 -36.16
C ASN A 14 -33.13 -22.51 -35.30
N PRO A 15 -31.97 -23.18 -35.26
CA PRO A 15 -30.84 -22.81 -34.41
C PRO A 15 -30.02 -21.57 -34.86
N TRP A 16 -30.49 -20.81 -35.86
CA TRP A 16 -29.73 -19.72 -36.49
C TRP A 16 -30.43 -18.36 -36.49
N ALA A 17 -31.52 -18.18 -35.73
CA ALA A 17 -32.20 -16.88 -35.66
C ALA A 17 -31.36 -15.85 -34.86
N GLU A 18 -31.19 -14.65 -35.41
CA GLU A 18 -30.47 -13.53 -34.77
C GLU A 18 -31.27 -12.97 -33.57
N GLU A 19 -30.58 -12.72 -32.45
CA GLU A 19 -31.16 -12.22 -31.19
C GLU A 19 -31.70 -10.77 -31.31
N PRO A 20 -32.80 -10.40 -30.61
CA PRO A 20 -33.29 -9.02 -30.61
C PRO A 20 -32.40 -8.09 -29.73
N PRO A 21 -32.34 -6.78 -30.04
CA PRO A 21 -31.44 -5.85 -29.37
C PRO A 21 -31.88 -5.50 -27.95
N PHE A 22 -30.90 -5.46 -27.05
CA PHE A 22 -31.00 -5.11 -25.63
C PHE A 22 -31.33 -3.62 -25.41
N ASP A 23 -32.41 -3.32 -24.67
CA ASP A 23 -32.70 -1.98 -24.13
C ASP A 23 -32.29 -1.89 -22.65
N ARG A 24 -31.37 -0.96 -22.37
CA ARG A 24 -30.71 -0.76 -21.08
C ARG A 24 -31.52 0.03 -20.04
N TYR A 25 -32.67 0.62 -20.43
CA TYR A 25 -33.45 1.50 -19.55
C TYR A 25 -34.71 0.85 -18.95
N GLU A 26 -35.09 -0.36 -19.36
CA GLU A 26 -36.23 -1.12 -18.81
C GLU A 26 -35.84 -2.10 -17.68
N PHE A 27 -34.82 -1.75 -16.89
CA PHE A 27 -34.44 -2.57 -15.74
C PHE A 27 -35.29 -2.23 -14.50
N THR A 28 -36.35 -3.00 -14.27
CA THR A 28 -37.11 -2.98 -13.00
C THR A 28 -37.02 -4.32 -12.28
N LEU A 29 -36.22 -4.39 -11.20
CA LEU A 29 -36.25 -5.49 -10.23
C LEU A 29 -37.48 -5.38 -9.32
N PRO A 30 -38.03 -6.51 -8.82
CA PRO A 30 -39.38 -6.55 -8.27
C PRO A 30 -39.51 -5.76 -6.97
N THR A 31 -40.64 -5.07 -6.79
CA THR A 31 -41.01 -4.49 -5.50
C THR A 31 -42.24 -5.15 -4.88
N LYS A 32 -42.13 -5.28 -3.56
CA LYS A 32 -43.04 -5.76 -2.51
C LYS A 32 -44.51 -6.00 -2.91
N LYS A 33 -45.15 -7.05 -2.43
CA LYS A 33 -45.35 -7.23 -0.98
C LYS A 33 -44.23 -8.10 -0.38
N GLY A 34 -43.14 -7.46 0.02
CA GLY A 34 -41.94 -8.10 0.57
C GLY A 34 -42.23 -8.68 1.94
N PRO A 35 -41.43 -9.62 2.45
CA PRO A 35 -40.02 -9.37 2.77
C PRO A 35 -39.04 -10.52 2.48
N ALA A 36 -37.75 -10.17 2.55
CA ALA A 36 -36.58 -10.90 3.06
C ALA A 36 -36.12 -12.23 2.43
N ALA A 37 -34.80 -12.41 2.49
CA ALA A 37 -34.21 -13.69 2.84
C ALA A 37 -34.27 -13.87 4.38
N PRO A 38 -35.08 -14.80 4.91
CA PRO A 38 -34.74 -15.55 6.11
C PRO A 38 -34.20 -16.92 5.71
N ALA A 39 -33.13 -17.31 6.38
CA ALA A 39 -32.42 -18.56 6.18
C ALA A 39 -33.32 -19.81 6.29
N ARG A 40 -32.97 -20.81 5.46
CA ARG A 40 -33.30 -22.24 5.58
C ARG A 40 -34.77 -22.68 5.37
N PHE A 41 -34.87 -23.94 4.93
CA PHE A 41 -36.04 -24.84 4.80
C PHE A 41 -36.77 -24.76 3.44
N VAL A 42 -36.76 -25.82 2.62
CA VAL A 42 -37.42 -27.14 2.75
C VAL A 42 -38.95 -27.02 2.60
N ASP A 43 -39.38 -27.61 1.49
CA ASP A 43 -40.67 -28.18 1.10
C ASP A 43 -41.80 -27.34 0.46
N ARG A 44 -42.05 -27.78 -0.78
CA ARG A 44 -43.29 -28.11 -1.52
C ARG A 44 -44.43 -27.12 -1.77
N GLU A 45 -44.79 -27.20 -3.06
CA GLU A 45 -45.99 -26.77 -3.78
C GLU A 45 -46.06 -25.29 -4.16
N ILE A 46 -46.18 -25.04 -5.48
CA ILE A 46 -47.21 -24.18 -6.08
C ILE A 46 -47.18 -24.35 -7.61
N ASN A 47 -48.23 -24.99 -8.14
CA ASN A 47 -48.79 -24.73 -9.46
C ASN A 47 -49.48 -23.35 -9.39
N ARG A 48 -48.98 -22.31 -10.08
CA ARG A 48 -49.72 -21.10 -10.50
C ARG A 48 -48.83 -20.19 -11.35
N GLU A 49 -49.26 -19.97 -12.59
CA GLU A 49 -48.69 -19.04 -13.57
C GLU A 49 -48.60 -17.61 -13.00
N ARG A 50 -47.44 -16.97 -13.15
CA ARG A 50 -47.19 -15.56 -12.81
C ARG A 50 -46.30 -14.94 -13.90
N GLU A 51 -46.70 -13.79 -14.43
CA GLU A 51 -45.92 -13.00 -15.40
C GLU A 51 -44.80 -12.20 -14.71
N TYR A 52 -43.61 -12.17 -15.34
CA TYR A 52 -42.42 -11.49 -14.86
C TYR A 52 -42.01 -10.39 -15.85
N ALA A 53 -41.79 -9.16 -15.36
CA ALA A 53 -41.30 -8.05 -16.16
C ALA A 53 -39.78 -7.92 -16.01
N GLY A 54 -39.02 -8.63 -16.84
CA GLY A 54 -37.56 -8.56 -16.88
C GLY A 54 -36.96 -9.52 -17.91
N VAL A 55 -35.77 -9.22 -18.42
CA VAL A 55 -35.01 -10.09 -19.33
C VAL A 55 -34.38 -11.24 -18.53
N ALA A 56 -34.47 -12.47 -19.03
CA ALA A 56 -33.80 -13.62 -18.41
C ALA A 56 -32.27 -13.44 -18.47
N CYS A 57 -31.61 -13.53 -17.32
CA CYS A 57 -30.15 -13.49 -17.21
C CYS A 57 -29.62 -14.85 -16.74
N ASP A 58 -28.47 -15.27 -17.27
CA ASP A 58 -27.78 -16.44 -16.75
C ASP A 58 -27.27 -16.12 -15.33
N PHE A 59 -27.46 -17.04 -14.38
CA PHE A 59 -26.96 -16.93 -13.01
C PHE A 59 -25.43 -16.69 -12.99
N LEU A 60 -24.72 -17.24 -13.97
CA LEU A 60 -23.27 -17.09 -14.15
C LEU A 60 -22.87 -15.90 -15.03
N GLN A 61 -23.81 -15.00 -15.33
CA GLN A 61 -23.48 -13.77 -16.04
C GLN A 61 -22.72 -12.81 -15.12
N TYR A 62 -21.63 -12.22 -15.63
CA TYR A 62 -20.89 -11.19 -14.91
C TYR A 62 -21.61 -9.84 -14.96
N ILE A 63 -21.64 -9.18 -13.82
CA ILE A 63 -22.00 -7.76 -13.68
C ILE A 63 -20.81 -6.97 -13.16
N TYR A 64 -20.77 -5.68 -13.52
CA TYR A 64 -19.63 -4.81 -13.28
C TYR A 64 -20.04 -3.58 -12.49
N PHE A 65 -19.18 -3.20 -11.55
CA PHE A 65 -19.34 -2.00 -10.75
C PHE A 65 -18.06 -1.18 -10.74
N LYS A 66 -18.18 0.13 -10.60
CA LYS A 66 -17.04 0.98 -10.22
C LYS A 66 -16.56 0.62 -8.82
N GLN A 67 -15.25 0.56 -8.60
CA GLN A 67 -14.67 0.21 -7.29
C GLN A 67 -15.08 1.18 -6.19
N GLU A 68 -15.42 2.43 -6.51
CA GLU A 68 -15.91 3.46 -5.59
C GLU A 68 -17.13 3.02 -4.76
N VAL A 69 -17.88 1.99 -5.20
CA VAL A 69 -18.93 1.38 -4.39
C VAL A 69 -18.41 0.92 -3.01
N LEU A 70 -17.14 0.52 -2.92
CA LEU A 70 -16.51 0.04 -1.69
C LEU A 70 -16.18 1.16 -0.70
N SER A 71 -16.07 2.41 -1.15
CA SER A 71 -15.68 3.55 -0.30
C SER A 71 -16.64 3.77 0.88
N LYS A 72 -17.92 3.41 0.72
CA LYS A 72 -18.92 3.39 1.80
C LYS A 72 -18.49 2.45 2.94
N TYR A 73 -18.03 1.26 2.60
CA TYR A 73 -17.71 0.20 3.56
C TYR A 73 -16.31 0.37 4.17
N GLU A 74 -15.33 0.84 3.39
CA GLU A 74 -13.93 1.01 3.83
C GLU A 74 -13.73 2.06 4.95
N ARG A 75 -14.73 2.93 5.17
CA ARG A 75 -14.72 3.98 6.20
C ARG A 75 -15.46 3.60 7.48
N ASP A 76 -16.23 2.52 7.47
CA ASP A 76 -17.06 2.11 8.58
C ASP A 76 -16.50 0.83 9.22
N SER A 77 -16.18 0.89 10.51
CA SER A 77 -15.55 -0.20 11.26
C SER A 77 -16.42 -1.46 11.39
N ARG A 78 -17.70 -1.38 11.04
CA ARG A 78 -18.60 -2.54 10.98
C ARG A 78 -18.34 -3.43 9.77
N PHE A 79 -17.62 -2.92 8.77
CA PHE A 79 -17.32 -3.66 7.55
C PHE A 79 -15.83 -4.02 7.48
N GLU A 80 -15.58 -5.21 6.98
CA GLU A 80 -14.27 -5.65 6.52
C GLU A 80 -14.31 -5.70 5.00
N VAL A 81 -13.38 -4.99 4.35
CA VAL A 81 -13.21 -5.03 2.90
C VAL A 81 -11.88 -5.67 2.58
N LYS A 82 -11.89 -6.78 1.85
CA LYS A 82 -10.65 -7.49 1.48
C LYS A 82 -10.04 -6.93 0.20
N ASP A 83 -8.76 -7.26 0.00
CA ASP A 83 -8.00 -6.88 -1.20
C ASP A 83 -8.66 -7.39 -2.50
N SER A 84 -9.43 -8.48 -2.46
CA SER A 84 -10.21 -9.01 -3.58
C SER A 84 -11.42 -8.15 -3.97
N GLY A 85 -11.90 -7.28 -3.08
CA GLY A 85 -13.15 -6.53 -3.22
C GLY A 85 -14.33 -7.12 -2.44
N GLU A 86 -14.13 -8.23 -1.73
CA GLU A 86 -15.13 -8.79 -0.81
C GLU A 86 -15.52 -7.78 0.26
N VAL A 87 -16.81 -7.72 0.58
CA VAL A 87 -17.35 -6.88 1.65
C VAL A 87 -18.03 -7.78 2.67
N ILE A 88 -17.60 -7.70 3.93
CA ILE A 88 -18.13 -8.52 5.02
C ILE A 88 -18.66 -7.59 6.11
N CYS A 89 -19.93 -7.70 6.43
CA CYS A 89 -20.57 -7.01 7.54
C CYS A 89 -20.63 -7.94 8.76
N GLN A 90 -19.51 -8.09 9.45
CA GLN A 90 -19.36 -9.00 10.60
C GLN A 90 -20.01 -10.38 10.31
N ASP A 91 -20.96 -10.79 11.15
CA ASP A 91 -21.71 -12.05 11.03
C ASP A 91 -23.07 -11.87 10.35
N TYR A 92 -23.41 -10.68 9.86
CA TYR A 92 -24.73 -10.36 9.33
C TYR A 92 -24.90 -10.72 7.85
N TRP A 93 -24.00 -10.23 6.98
CA TRP A 93 -23.94 -10.61 5.56
C TRP A 93 -22.53 -10.43 5.03
N GLY A 94 -22.26 -10.96 3.84
CA GLY A 94 -21.05 -10.61 3.11
C GLY A 94 -21.09 -11.04 1.66
N LEU A 95 -20.72 -10.14 0.76
CA LEU A 95 -20.46 -10.44 -0.65
C LEU A 95 -19.04 -11.00 -0.74
N ARG A 96 -18.95 -12.33 -0.75
CA ARG A 96 -17.72 -13.11 -0.58
C ARG A 96 -17.37 -13.89 -1.83
N LYS A 97 -18.37 -14.45 -2.52
CA LYS A 97 -18.17 -15.32 -3.67
C LYS A 97 -17.99 -14.52 -4.94
N SER A 98 -17.09 -15.00 -5.78
CA SER A 98 -16.92 -14.61 -7.18
C SER A 98 -16.68 -13.13 -7.46
N ILE A 99 -16.49 -12.32 -6.41
CA ILE A 99 -16.13 -10.92 -6.52
C ILE A 99 -14.63 -10.78 -6.72
N SER A 100 -14.24 -9.93 -7.69
CA SER A 100 -12.84 -9.63 -7.93
C SER A 100 -12.64 -8.20 -8.45
N ARG A 101 -11.60 -7.55 -7.95
CA ARG A 101 -11.07 -6.29 -8.49
C ARG A 101 -10.37 -6.51 -9.83
N ILE A 102 -10.80 -5.76 -10.85
CA ILE A 102 -10.13 -5.60 -12.13
C ILE A 102 -9.40 -4.25 -12.09
N GLY A 103 -8.07 -4.29 -12.07
CA GLY A 103 -7.24 -3.10 -11.84
C GLY A 103 -7.64 -2.32 -10.59
N ASN A 104 -7.65 -0.98 -10.72
CA ASN A 104 -8.07 -0.05 -9.67
C ASN A 104 -9.45 0.59 -9.93
N ASP A 105 -10.13 0.24 -11.03
CA ASP A 105 -11.36 0.91 -11.48
C ASP A 105 -12.63 0.07 -11.30
N LEU A 106 -12.56 -1.24 -11.56
CA LEU A 106 -13.76 -2.07 -11.67
C LEU A 106 -13.78 -3.23 -10.68
N LEU A 107 -14.98 -3.61 -10.28
CA LEU A 107 -15.32 -4.89 -9.68
C LEU A 107 -16.11 -5.69 -10.68
N LYS A 108 -15.91 -7.02 -10.66
CA LYS A 108 -16.83 -7.96 -11.28
C LYS A 108 -17.30 -8.99 -10.28
N THR A 109 -18.53 -9.44 -10.44
CA THR A 109 -19.09 -10.60 -9.73
C THR A 109 -20.14 -11.28 -10.61
N TYR A 110 -20.50 -12.52 -10.30
CA TYR A 110 -21.66 -13.16 -10.92
C TYR A 110 -22.96 -12.57 -10.36
N ILE A 111 -23.96 -12.38 -11.22
CA ILE A 111 -25.24 -11.81 -10.83
C ILE A 111 -25.98 -12.69 -9.80
N GLY A 112 -25.85 -14.01 -9.91
CA GLY A 112 -26.40 -14.96 -8.95
C GLY A 112 -25.84 -14.77 -7.55
N ASP A 113 -24.51 -14.81 -7.42
CA ASP A 113 -23.82 -14.61 -6.14
C ASP A 113 -24.11 -13.22 -5.56
N PHE A 114 -24.18 -12.18 -6.40
CA PHE A 114 -24.59 -10.83 -5.97
C PHE A 114 -26.00 -10.81 -5.37
N ALA A 115 -26.97 -11.42 -6.06
CA ALA A 115 -28.36 -11.44 -5.63
C ALA A 115 -28.59 -12.30 -4.38
N GLU A 116 -27.79 -13.36 -4.18
CA GLU A 116 -27.86 -14.23 -3.01
C GLU A 116 -27.18 -13.64 -1.77
N GLU A 117 -26.01 -13.00 -1.93
CA GLU A 117 -25.16 -12.61 -0.81
C GLU A 117 -25.34 -11.16 -0.35
N LEU A 118 -25.78 -10.26 -1.24
CA LEU A 118 -25.97 -8.85 -0.92
C LEU A 118 -27.42 -8.58 -0.49
N PRO A 119 -27.66 -8.03 0.73
CA PRO A 119 -29.01 -7.73 1.18
C PRO A 119 -29.67 -6.62 0.35
N PHE A 120 -30.99 -6.68 0.23
CA PHE A 120 -31.77 -5.77 -0.62
C PHE A 120 -31.58 -4.29 -0.27
N GLU A 121 -31.35 -3.98 1.00
CA GLU A 121 -31.09 -2.63 1.50
C GLU A 121 -29.85 -2.00 0.86
N GLU A 122 -28.87 -2.82 0.46
CA GLU A 122 -27.62 -2.37 -0.15
C GLU A 122 -27.72 -2.22 -1.68
N TRP A 123 -28.74 -2.80 -2.33
CA TRP A 123 -28.84 -2.82 -3.79
C TRP A 123 -28.90 -1.42 -4.40
N SER A 124 -29.66 -0.50 -3.78
CA SER A 124 -29.78 0.88 -4.25
C SER A 124 -28.45 1.63 -4.26
N HIS A 125 -27.54 1.30 -3.33
CA HIS A 125 -26.19 1.85 -3.30
C HIS A 125 -25.37 1.27 -4.45
N TRP A 126 -25.31 -0.06 -4.59
CA TRP A 126 -24.54 -0.71 -5.65
C TRP A 126 -25.00 -0.35 -7.06
N GLN A 127 -26.31 -0.18 -7.27
CA GLN A 127 -26.89 0.20 -8.55
C GLN A 127 -26.36 1.55 -9.07
N GLN A 128 -26.05 2.50 -8.17
CA GLN A 128 -25.48 3.81 -8.55
C GLN A 128 -24.08 3.69 -9.18
N PHE A 129 -23.40 2.56 -8.92
CA PHE A 129 -22.05 2.29 -9.42
C PHE A 129 -22.03 1.19 -10.49
N ALA A 130 -23.18 0.67 -10.89
CA ALA A 130 -23.28 -0.32 -11.96
C ALA A 130 -22.84 0.30 -13.28
N VAL A 131 -22.05 -0.45 -14.05
CA VAL A 131 -21.53 0.00 -15.35
C VAL A 131 -21.68 -1.10 -16.39
N GLU A 132 -21.69 -0.69 -17.65
CA GLU A 132 -21.65 -1.62 -18.77
C GLU A 132 -20.36 -2.47 -18.72
N PRO A 133 -20.43 -3.74 -19.19
CA PRO A 133 -19.23 -4.56 -19.33
C PRO A 133 -18.15 -3.83 -20.13
N PRO A 134 -16.89 -3.81 -19.65
CA PRO A 134 -15.81 -3.15 -20.37
C PRO A 134 -15.52 -3.89 -21.68
N SER A 135 -15.10 -3.14 -22.71
CA SER A 135 -14.56 -3.76 -23.92
C SER A 135 -13.34 -4.63 -23.60
N SER A 136 -13.02 -5.61 -24.44
CA SER A 136 -11.84 -6.48 -24.27
C SER A 136 -10.53 -5.68 -24.16
N GLU A 137 -10.41 -4.58 -24.89
CA GLU A 137 -9.25 -3.68 -24.83
C GLU A 137 -9.21 -2.94 -23.49
N THR A 138 -10.31 -2.30 -23.10
CA THR A 138 -10.44 -1.62 -21.80
C THR A 138 -10.15 -2.56 -20.64
N PHE A 139 -10.65 -3.79 -20.69
CA PHE A 139 -10.40 -4.80 -19.67
C PHE A 139 -8.90 -5.12 -19.55
N ARG A 140 -8.20 -5.31 -20.68
CA ARG A 140 -6.75 -5.57 -20.67
C ARG A 140 -5.96 -4.39 -20.10
N THR A 141 -6.32 -3.17 -20.50
CA THR A 141 -5.67 -1.95 -20.02
C THR A 141 -5.83 -1.79 -18.50
N ILE A 142 -7.06 -1.87 -18.00
CA ILE A 142 -7.33 -1.73 -16.55
C ILE A 142 -6.66 -2.88 -15.77
N ASN A 143 -6.72 -4.10 -16.27
CA ASN A 143 -6.12 -5.24 -15.58
C ASN A 143 -4.59 -5.24 -15.61
N GLY A 144 -3.97 -4.57 -16.58
CA GLY A 144 -2.54 -4.33 -16.63
C GLY A 144 -2.06 -3.22 -15.68
N GLU A 145 -2.97 -2.38 -15.18
CA GLU A 145 -2.63 -1.36 -14.20
C GLU A 145 -2.24 -2.01 -12.85
N PRO A 146 -1.10 -1.62 -12.27
CA PRO A 146 -0.69 -2.13 -10.97
C PRO A 146 -1.67 -1.75 -9.86
N LYS A 147 -2.11 -2.76 -9.12
CA LYS A 147 -3.17 -2.61 -8.12
C LYS A 147 -2.61 -2.01 -6.83
N ILE A 148 -3.27 -0.98 -6.30
CA ILE A 148 -2.85 -0.31 -5.05
C ILE A 148 -2.66 -1.31 -3.90
N PRO A 149 -3.59 -2.26 -3.61
CA PRO A 149 -3.39 -3.21 -2.52
C PRO A 149 -2.13 -4.06 -2.68
N SER A 150 -1.78 -4.43 -3.91
CA SER A 150 -0.57 -5.21 -4.22
C SER A 150 0.69 -4.40 -3.98
N GLU A 151 0.74 -3.15 -4.43
CA GLU A 151 1.90 -2.25 -4.23
C GLU A 151 2.10 -1.95 -2.74
N VAL A 152 1.02 -1.73 -1.98
CA VAL A 152 1.09 -1.54 -0.52
C VAL A 152 1.58 -2.81 0.18
N LYS A 153 1.14 -4.00 -0.25
CA LYS A 153 1.65 -5.27 0.29
C LYS A 153 3.15 -5.43 0.03
N TYR A 154 3.61 -5.04 -1.15
CA TYR A 154 5.02 -5.07 -1.51
C TYR A 154 5.86 -4.09 -0.67
N LEU A 155 5.35 -2.89 -0.41
CA LEU A 155 5.97 -1.93 0.52
C LEU A 155 6.11 -2.54 1.93
N ILE A 156 5.05 -3.17 2.45
CA ILE A 156 5.09 -3.81 3.78
C ILE A 156 6.15 -4.93 3.83
N GLN A 157 6.24 -5.75 2.79
CA GLN A 157 7.26 -6.79 2.70
C GLN A 157 8.68 -6.21 2.75
N ASN A 158 8.92 -5.09 2.05
CA ASN A 158 10.19 -4.39 2.10
C ASN A 158 10.49 -3.80 3.49
N LEU A 159 9.48 -3.32 4.22
CA LEU A 159 9.67 -2.87 5.61
C LEU A 159 10.00 -4.02 6.56
N ASP A 160 9.41 -5.20 6.35
CA ASP A 160 9.79 -6.42 7.09
C ASP A 160 11.24 -6.84 6.78
N MET A 161 11.68 -6.73 5.53
CA MET A 161 13.07 -6.98 5.12
C MET A 161 14.03 -5.96 5.76
N LEU A 162 13.70 -4.67 5.74
CA LEU A 162 14.47 -3.62 6.43
C LEU A 162 14.61 -3.93 7.92
N ASN A 163 13.53 -4.36 8.58
CA ASN A 163 13.56 -4.74 9.99
C ASN A 163 14.51 -5.94 10.24
N LYS A 164 14.53 -6.93 9.34
CA LYS A 164 15.48 -8.05 9.41
C LYS A 164 16.91 -7.60 9.20
N ALA A 165 17.18 -6.75 8.21
CA ALA A 165 18.52 -6.24 7.94
C ALA A 165 19.08 -5.43 9.13
N LEU A 166 18.26 -4.55 9.74
CA LEU A 166 18.63 -3.85 10.98
C LEU A 166 18.91 -4.82 12.14
N THR A 167 18.12 -5.89 12.26
CA THR A 167 18.33 -6.93 13.28
C THR A 167 19.64 -7.68 13.05
N ASN A 168 19.94 -8.05 11.81
CA ASN A 168 21.18 -8.74 11.44
C ASN A 168 22.41 -7.85 11.72
N LEU A 169 22.35 -6.57 11.35
CA LEU A 169 23.42 -5.62 11.65
C LEU A 169 23.60 -5.46 13.17
N ALA A 170 22.51 -5.32 13.93
CA ALA A 170 22.58 -5.23 15.39
C ALA A 170 23.20 -6.48 16.03
N GLN A 171 22.83 -7.67 15.56
CA GLN A 171 23.41 -8.93 16.02
C GLN A 171 24.90 -9.02 15.69
N ALA A 172 25.30 -8.64 14.46
CA ALA A 172 26.70 -8.60 14.06
C ALA A 172 27.51 -7.69 15.01
N MET A 173 26.93 -6.57 15.43
CA MET A 173 27.52 -5.62 16.39
C MET A 173 27.33 -5.99 17.88
N ASN A 174 26.80 -7.18 18.19
CA ASN A 174 26.48 -7.63 19.56
C ASN A 174 25.51 -6.70 20.33
N VAL A 175 24.63 -5.99 19.62
CA VAL A 175 23.59 -5.14 20.20
C VAL A 175 22.32 -5.98 20.44
N ILE A 176 21.91 -6.09 21.71
CA ILE A 176 20.69 -6.80 22.09
C ILE A 176 19.48 -5.88 21.87
N ALA A 177 18.74 -6.10 20.79
CA ALA A 177 17.46 -5.47 20.54
C ALA A 177 16.33 -6.26 21.22
N LEU A 178 15.72 -5.70 22.26
CA LEU A 178 14.58 -6.33 22.98
C LEU A 178 13.25 -6.25 22.21
N THR A 179 13.18 -5.41 21.19
CA THR A 179 11.99 -5.19 20.36
C THR A 179 12.41 -4.95 18.92
N SER A 180 11.51 -5.19 17.97
CA SER A 180 11.73 -4.90 16.54
C SER A 180 12.08 -3.44 16.29
N PHE A 181 12.91 -3.20 15.27
CA PHE A 181 13.27 -1.85 14.81
C PHE A 181 12.10 -1.15 14.11
N TRP A 182 11.20 -1.92 13.51
CA TRP A 182 9.94 -1.48 12.93
C TRP A 182 8.79 -2.33 13.49
N CYS A 183 7.66 -1.70 13.84
CA CYS A 183 6.49 -2.40 14.40
C CYS A 183 5.19 -2.03 13.67
N GLY A 184 5.26 -1.77 12.37
CA GLY A 184 4.04 -1.64 11.56
C GLY A 184 3.39 -3.01 11.33
N SER A 185 2.23 -2.99 10.69
CA SER A 185 1.50 -4.19 10.30
C SER A 185 0.65 -3.91 9.07
N GLY A 186 0.49 -4.91 8.20
CA GLY A 186 -0.47 -4.85 7.10
C GLY A 186 -1.93 -4.68 7.56
N GLU A 187 -2.20 -5.01 8.82
CA GLU A 187 -3.50 -4.84 9.48
C GLU A 187 -3.62 -3.53 10.26
N SER A 188 -2.58 -2.70 10.29
CA SER A 188 -2.65 -1.39 10.92
C SER A 188 -3.65 -0.48 10.19
N LEU A 189 -4.23 0.47 10.90
CA LEU A 189 -5.13 1.47 10.30
C LEU A 189 -4.46 2.20 9.13
N ALA A 190 -3.17 2.53 9.25
CA ALA A 190 -2.41 3.19 8.19
C ALA A 190 -2.30 2.29 6.95
N ALA A 191 -1.90 1.02 7.11
CA ALA A 191 -1.80 0.08 6.00
C ALA A 191 -3.16 -0.16 5.32
N ARG A 192 -4.22 -0.41 6.08
CA ARG A 192 -5.58 -0.57 5.54
C ARG A 192 -6.04 0.69 4.81
N SER A 193 -5.76 1.87 5.38
CA SER A 193 -6.13 3.15 4.76
C SER A 193 -5.39 3.39 3.44
N LEU A 194 -4.16 2.90 3.28
CA LEU A 194 -3.43 2.99 2.00
C LEU A 194 -4.06 2.10 0.92
N LYS A 195 -4.62 0.94 1.29
CA LYS A 195 -5.23 -0.02 0.36
C LYS A 195 -6.64 0.33 -0.11
N ARG A 196 -7.29 1.30 0.54
CA ARG A 196 -8.66 1.73 0.18
C ARG A 196 -8.74 2.17 -1.27
N VAL A 197 -9.93 2.11 -1.85
CA VAL A 197 -10.20 2.62 -3.19
C VAL A 197 -9.69 4.06 -3.31
N TYR A 198 -9.03 4.35 -4.42
CA TYR A 198 -8.61 5.70 -4.79
C TYR A 198 -9.62 6.24 -5.80
N PRO A 199 -10.53 7.15 -5.40
CA PRO A 199 -11.61 7.60 -6.27
C PRO A 199 -11.10 8.25 -7.56
N THR A 200 -11.80 8.03 -8.66
CA THR A 200 -11.52 8.74 -9.93
C THR A 200 -11.71 10.26 -9.81
N THR A 201 -12.51 10.72 -8.86
CA THR A 201 -12.76 12.13 -8.54
C THR A 201 -11.90 12.66 -7.38
N ALA A 202 -10.85 11.92 -6.99
CA ALA A 202 -9.97 12.31 -5.90
C ALA A 202 -9.31 13.67 -6.20
N SER A 203 -9.22 14.49 -5.14
CA SER A 203 -8.47 15.75 -5.16
C SER A 203 -7.09 15.57 -4.56
N ASP A 204 -6.25 16.59 -4.65
CA ASP A 204 -4.95 16.65 -3.97
C ASP A 204 -5.02 16.33 -2.47
N ASP A 205 -6.15 16.62 -1.82
CA ASP A 205 -6.34 16.31 -0.41
C ASP A 205 -6.32 14.78 -0.15
N GLU A 206 -6.82 13.97 -1.09
CA GLU A 206 -6.76 12.50 -1.00
C GLU A 206 -5.31 12.02 -1.10
N PHE A 207 -4.53 12.54 -2.06
CA PHE A 207 -3.11 12.21 -2.19
C PHE A 207 -2.34 12.54 -0.90
N LEU A 208 -2.56 13.74 -0.35
CA LEU A 208 -1.91 14.19 0.88
C LEU A 208 -2.31 13.35 2.10
N GLU A 209 -3.58 12.96 2.21
CA GLU A 209 -4.05 12.05 3.25
C GLU A 209 -3.35 10.69 3.14
N ARG A 210 -3.26 10.12 1.93
CA ARG A 210 -2.58 8.85 1.68
C ARG A 210 -1.09 8.91 1.97
N ALA A 211 -0.42 9.98 1.55
CA ALA A 211 0.99 10.20 1.87
C ALA A 211 1.22 10.31 3.40
N THR A 212 0.26 10.89 4.13
CA THR A 212 0.31 10.95 5.61
C THR A 212 0.17 9.56 6.25
N PHE A 213 -0.73 8.71 5.74
CA PHE A 213 -0.81 7.32 6.18
C PHE A 213 0.47 6.54 5.85
N MET A 214 1.09 6.79 4.70
CA MET A 214 2.36 6.18 4.32
C MET A 214 3.49 6.60 5.27
N SER A 215 3.58 7.89 5.60
CA SER A 215 4.51 8.41 6.60
C SER A 215 4.31 7.76 7.97
N THR A 216 3.05 7.54 8.38
CA THR A 216 2.71 6.84 9.62
C THR A 216 3.17 5.37 9.59
N LEU A 217 2.92 4.66 8.49
CA LEU A 217 3.32 3.26 8.35
C LEU A 217 4.85 3.10 8.34
N VAL A 218 5.54 3.97 7.60
CA VAL A 218 6.99 3.86 7.37
C VAL A 218 7.78 4.51 8.49
N ILE A 219 7.59 5.81 8.74
CA ILE A 219 8.44 6.60 9.64
C ILE A 219 8.06 6.42 11.11
N ASP A 220 6.76 6.40 11.44
CA ASP A 220 6.31 6.17 12.83
C ASP A 220 6.33 4.69 13.22
N GLY A 221 6.32 3.81 12.22
CA GLY A 221 6.57 2.39 12.40
C GLY A 221 7.96 2.11 12.97
N LEU A 222 8.97 2.91 12.58
CA LEU A 222 10.34 2.82 13.10
C LEU A 222 10.41 3.21 14.57
N LYS A 223 11.19 2.48 15.37
CA LYS A 223 11.33 2.67 16.82
C LYS A 223 12.63 3.42 17.15
N PRO A 224 12.58 4.74 17.42
CA PRO A 224 13.78 5.52 17.71
C PRO A 224 14.60 4.96 18.87
N LYS A 225 13.96 4.38 19.90
CA LYS A 225 14.66 3.86 21.08
C LYS A 225 15.65 2.75 20.69
N VAL A 226 15.25 1.80 19.83
CA VAL A 226 16.09 0.67 19.41
C VAL A 226 17.13 1.13 18.38
N LEU A 227 16.74 2.00 17.44
CA LEU A 227 17.68 2.62 16.49
C LEU A 227 18.81 3.36 17.23
N ARG A 228 18.49 4.08 18.31
CA ARG A 228 19.50 4.74 19.15
C ARG A 228 20.42 3.77 19.87
N GLN A 229 19.92 2.59 20.28
CA GLN A 229 20.77 1.56 20.88
C GLN A 229 21.79 1.06 19.87
N LEU A 230 21.37 0.82 18.62
CA LEU A 230 22.29 0.46 17.54
C LEU A 230 23.32 1.57 17.28
N CYS A 231 22.89 2.84 17.18
CA CYS A 231 23.83 3.96 17.00
C CYS A 231 24.89 4.04 18.11
N ARG A 232 24.51 3.73 19.37
CA ARG A 232 25.43 3.79 20.52
C ARG A 232 26.53 2.74 20.50
N ALA A 233 26.41 1.71 19.67
CA ALA A 233 27.48 0.74 19.48
C ALA A 233 28.71 1.39 18.82
N TRP A 234 28.51 2.28 17.84
CA TRP A 234 29.62 3.04 17.24
C TRP A 234 30.19 4.13 18.15
N ASP A 235 29.32 4.97 18.73
CA ASP A 235 29.73 6.01 19.68
C ASP A 235 28.56 6.46 20.56
N SER A 236 28.83 6.77 21.83
CA SER A 236 27.80 7.15 22.80
C SER A 236 26.99 8.38 22.36
N GLY A 237 27.62 9.33 21.66
CA GLY A 237 27.00 10.53 21.09
C GLY A 237 26.44 10.35 19.68
N PHE A 238 26.66 9.20 19.04
CA PHE A 238 26.31 8.98 17.63
C PHE A 238 24.81 9.00 17.33
N HIS A 239 23.97 9.04 18.36
CA HIS A 239 22.51 9.16 18.21
C HIS A 239 22.00 10.60 18.35
N GLN A 240 22.90 11.57 18.53
CA GLN A 240 22.58 12.98 18.76
C GLN A 240 22.92 13.83 17.53
N GLY A 241 22.12 14.88 17.32
CA GLY A 241 22.44 15.96 16.38
C GLY A 241 23.11 17.14 17.07
N ASP A 242 23.16 18.27 16.38
CA ASP A 242 23.73 19.50 16.90
C ASP A 242 23.02 19.95 18.19
N GLY A 243 23.81 20.33 19.20
CA GLY A 243 23.29 20.70 20.52
C GLY A 243 22.82 19.53 21.38
N GLY A 244 23.24 18.30 21.09
CA GLY A 244 23.02 17.13 21.95
C GLY A 244 21.60 16.55 21.92
N LYS A 245 20.71 17.10 21.08
CA LYS A 245 19.34 16.59 20.93
C LYS A 245 19.34 15.23 20.23
N SER A 246 18.55 14.29 20.75
CA SER A 246 18.38 12.98 20.12
C SER A 246 17.76 13.11 18.73
N LEU A 247 18.31 12.37 17.77
CA LEU A 247 17.75 12.28 16.43
C LEU A 247 16.39 11.54 16.42
N GLY A 248 15.53 11.95 15.50
CA GLY A 248 14.27 11.24 15.18
C GLY A 248 14.51 10.02 14.29
N SER A 249 13.48 9.17 14.12
CA SER A 249 13.58 7.89 13.39
C SER A 249 14.22 8.01 12.01
N ARG A 250 13.79 8.99 11.19
CA ARG A 250 14.33 9.22 9.85
C ARG A 250 15.83 9.50 9.87
N ARG A 251 16.28 10.43 10.70
CA ARG A 251 17.69 10.82 10.80
C ARG A 251 18.56 9.72 11.40
N LEU A 252 18.00 8.91 12.31
CA LEU A 252 18.68 7.71 12.81
C LEU A 252 18.87 6.68 11.70
N LEU A 253 17.82 6.42 10.90
CA LEU A 253 17.91 5.51 9.75
C LEU A 253 18.95 6.01 8.74
N GLU A 254 18.89 7.29 8.33
CA GLU A 254 19.90 7.90 7.45
C GLU A 254 21.33 7.68 7.98
N ARG A 255 21.55 7.93 9.28
CA ARG A 255 22.87 7.77 9.88
C ARG A 255 23.34 6.32 9.88
N ILE A 256 22.45 5.37 10.19
CA ILE A 256 22.75 3.94 10.17
C ILE A 256 23.03 3.45 8.74
N THR A 257 22.24 3.89 7.76
CA THR A 257 22.44 3.55 6.34
C THR A 257 23.74 4.12 5.79
N LEU A 258 24.08 5.37 6.13
CA LEU A 258 25.37 5.96 5.79
C LEU A 258 26.54 5.18 6.40
N SER A 259 26.44 4.81 7.69
CA SER A 259 27.44 3.97 8.34
C SER A 259 27.62 2.65 7.59
N ALA A 260 26.52 2.01 7.18
CA ALA A 260 26.56 0.77 6.41
C ALA A 260 27.29 0.94 5.06
N LEU A 261 26.99 2.02 4.33
CA LEU A 261 27.69 2.38 3.09
C LEU A 261 29.18 2.61 3.29
N LEU A 262 29.58 3.33 4.35
CA LEU A 262 31.00 3.57 4.65
C LEU A 262 31.72 2.25 4.98
N MET A 263 31.07 1.34 5.68
CA MET A 263 31.62 0.01 5.99
C MET A 263 31.80 -0.84 4.73
N GLU A 264 30.84 -0.79 3.81
CA GLU A 264 30.87 -1.54 2.54
C GLU A 264 31.89 -0.97 1.56
N GLN A 265 31.79 0.33 1.25
CA GLN A 265 32.51 0.96 0.13
C GLN A 265 33.93 1.39 0.51
N LEU A 266 34.12 1.93 1.71
CA LEU A 266 35.43 2.40 2.18
C LEU A 266 36.15 1.38 3.07
N GLN A 267 35.51 0.23 3.28
CA GLN A 267 35.96 -0.77 4.25
C GLN A 267 36.15 -0.20 5.67
N ALA A 268 35.48 0.90 6.01
CA ALA A 268 35.66 1.58 7.29
C ALA A 268 35.38 0.63 8.46
N ASN A 269 36.23 0.65 9.48
CA ASN A 269 36.01 -0.12 10.70
C ASN A 269 35.12 0.67 11.69
N GLU A 270 34.58 -0.03 12.69
CA GLU A 270 33.63 0.54 13.66
C GLU A 270 34.15 1.83 14.35
N ALA A 271 35.45 1.90 14.64
CA ALA A 271 36.05 3.05 15.30
C ALA A 271 36.20 4.28 14.38
N GLU A 272 36.25 4.08 13.06
CA GLU A 272 36.38 5.15 12.06
C GLU A 272 35.02 5.79 11.73
N ILE A 273 33.93 5.02 11.80
CA ILE A 273 32.59 5.45 11.39
C ILE A 273 32.16 6.78 12.03
N PRO A 274 32.29 7.00 13.36
CA PRO A 274 31.90 8.27 13.96
C PRO A 274 32.67 9.47 13.37
N MET A 275 33.97 9.31 13.08
CA MET A 275 34.79 10.39 12.53
C MET A 275 34.43 10.67 11.07
N LEU A 276 34.28 9.63 10.25
CA LEU A 276 33.93 9.77 8.83
C LEU A 276 32.56 10.43 8.65
N VAL A 277 31.59 10.11 9.51
CA VAL A 277 30.27 10.74 9.48
C VAL A 277 30.31 12.21 9.92
N ARG A 278 31.13 12.57 10.93
CA ARG A 278 31.29 13.98 11.36
C ARG A 278 31.92 14.85 10.28
N ARG A 279 32.88 14.29 9.52
CA ARG A 279 33.57 14.97 8.42
C ARG A 279 32.64 15.51 7.32
N ILE A 280 31.48 14.88 7.09
CA ILE A 280 30.49 15.37 6.11
C ILE A 280 30.02 16.81 6.42
N GLY A 281 29.99 17.20 7.70
CA GLY A 281 29.59 18.53 8.13
C GLY A 281 30.73 19.56 8.21
N GLU A 282 31.99 19.12 8.15
CA GLU A 282 33.16 19.97 8.37
C GLU A 282 33.75 20.43 7.03
N GLN A 283 33.64 21.73 6.73
CA GLN A 283 34.20 22.33 5.51
C GLN A 283 35.75 22.44 5.50
N SER A 284 36.44 21.99 6.55
CA SER A 284 37.84 22.34 6.77
C SER A 284 38.79 21.24 6.28
N ALA A 285 39.32 21.41 5.07
CA ALA A 285 40.27 20.49 4.46
C ALA A 285 41.72 20.77 4.87
N CYS A 286 42.39 19.76 5.44
CA CYS A 286 43.82 19.56 5.22
C CYS A 286 43.99 18.94 3.81
N ILE A 287 44.97 19.41 3.03
CA ILE A 287 45.21 19.01 1.63
C ILE A 287 45.38 17.49 1.45
N ARG A 288 45.84 16.77 2.50
CA ARG A 288 46.10 15.31 2.43
C ARG A 288 44.85 14.41 2.51
N ASP A 289 43.68 14.96 2.81
CA ASP A 289 42.44 14.19 2.99
C ASP A 289 41.39 14.50 1.92
N PHE A 290 41.76 15.25 0.88
CA PHE A 290 40.80 15.80 -0.09
C PHE A 290 40.05 14.72 -0.88
N ASP A 291 40.74 13.67 -1.33
CA ASP A 291 40.12 12.58 -2.10
C ASP A 291 39.12 11.78 -1.27
N LEU A 292 39.48 11.43 -0.02
CA LEU A 292 38.60 10.74 0.90
C LEU A 292 37.37 11.60 1.25
N GLN A 293 37.53 12.91 1.41
CA GLN A 293 36.41 13.83 1.65
C GLN A 293 35.44 13.88 0.47
N ILE A 294 35.95 13.89 -0.77
CA ILE A 294 35.12 13.81 -1.97
C ILE A 294 34.35 12.49 -1.98
N GLU A 295 35.01 11.38 -1.70
CA GLU A 295 34.38 10.06 -1.73
C GLU A 295 33.27 9.92 -0.67
N ILE A 296 33.54 10.34 0.56
CA ILE A 296 32.53 10.38 1.64
C ILE A 296 31.35 11.26 1.25
N LYS A 297 31.61 12.43 0.66
CA LYS A 297 30.55 13.34 0.20
C LYS A 297 29.70 12.70 -0.90
N ASN A 298 30.32 12.03 -1.87
CA ASN A 298 29.60 11.33 -2.93
C ASN A 298 28.71 10.21 -2.37
N LEU A 299 29.20 9.44 -1.40
CA LEU A 299 28.41 8.41 -0.72
C LEU A 299 27.25 9.02 0.06
N TYR A 300 27.47 10.15 0.74
CA TYR A 300 26.42 10.88 1.45
C TYR A 300 25.35 11.40 0.49
N ASP A 301 25.74 12.05 -0.60
CA ASP A 301 24.81 12.62 -1.58
C ASP A 301 24.00 11.50 -2.27
N ARG A 302 24.65 10.38 -2.60
CA ARG A 302 23.95 9.17 -3.10
C ARG A 302 22.91 8.68 -2.10
N MET A 303 23.30 8.45 -0.84
CA MET A 303 22.37 7.99 0.20
C MET A 303 21.23 8.99 0.43
N ARG A 304 21.49 10.30 0.35
CA ARG A 304 20.46 11.34 0.49
C ARG A 304 19.44 11.28 -0.64
N ASN A 305 19.90 11.02 -1.86
CA ASN A 305 19.02 10.83 -3.02
C ASN A 305 18.20 9.55 -2.88
N ASP A 306 18.84 8.43 -2.52
CA ASP A 306 18.17 7.14 -2.32
C ASP A 306 17.10 7.21 -1.22
N LEU A 307 17.30 8.02 -0.18
CA LEU A 307 16.35 8.21 0.92
C LEU A 307 15.47 9.46 0.79
N ALA A 308 15.52 10.19 -0.33
CA ALA A 308 14.74 11.40 -0.54
C ALA A 308 13.21 11.19 -0.41
N PRO A 309 12.62 10.09 -0.91
CA PRO A 309 11.20 9.77 -0.69
C PRO A 309 10.81 9.69 0.79
N LEU A 310 11.69 9.18 1.65
CA LEU A 310 11.43 9.13 3.10
C LEU A 310 11.52 10.52 3.76
N ALA A 311 12.40 11.39 3.26
CA ALA A 311 12.46 12.78 3.68
C ALA A 311 11.18 13.53 3.30
N PHE A 312 10.70 13.35 2.08
CA PHE A 312 9.42 13.91 1.62
C PHE A 312 8.24 13.49 2.51
N LEU A 313 8.09 12.19 2.81
CA LEU A 313 7.03 11.71 3.70
C LEU A 313 7.07 12.37 5.08
N TYR A 314 8.27 12.64 5.59
CA TYR A 314 8.46 13.29 6.88
C TYR A 314 8.15 14.79 6.81
N ASP A 315 8.58 15.47 5.75
CA ASP A 315 8.39 16.91 5.57
C ASP A 315 6.92 17.26 5.34
N LEU A 316 6.18 16.42 4.60
CA LEU A 316 4.73 16.52 4.50
C LEU A 316 4.07 16.56 5.88
N ARG A 317 4.53 15.69 6.79
CA ARG A 317 4.00 15.60 8.15
C ARG A 317 4.33 16.82 9.01
N ILE A 318 5.58 17.32 8.95
CA ILE A 318 5.96 18.53 9.70
C ILE A 318 5.10 19.71 9.29
N HIS A 319 4.68 19.75 8.03
CA HIS A 319 3.86 20.81 7.49
C HIS A 319 2.35 20.54 7.57
N GLY A 320 1.95 19.37 8.10
CA GLY A 320 0.61 19.02 8.59
C GLY A 320 0.47 17.51 8.82
N GLY A 321 -0.11 17.11 9.95
CA GLY A 321 -0.33 15.70 10.31
C GLY A 321 -1.78 15.26 10.17
N LEU A 322 -2.12 14.05 10.67
CA LEU A 322 -3.51 13.56 10.70
C LEU A 322 -4.49 14.55 11.38
N ALA A 323 -4.01 15.40 12.29
CA ALA A 323 -4.80 16.43 12.98
C ALA A 323 -4.80 17.82 12.31
N HIS A 324 -3.87 18.09 11.38
CA HIS A 324 -3.72 19.40 10.74
C HIS A 324 -3.37 19.22 9.27
N ARG A 325 -4.15 19.81 8.35
CA ARG A 325 -3.90 19.66 6.91
C ARG A 325 -2.49 20.11 6.52
N PRO A 326 -1.76 19.34 5.69
CA PRO A 326 -0.46 19.74 5.15
C PRO A 326 -0.52 21.10 4.45
N ASN A 327 0.53 21.91 4.64
CA ASN A 327 0.69 23.15 3.90
C ASN A 327 0.93 22.82 2.42
N LYS A 328 -0.11 23.01 1.59
CA LYS A 328 -0.10 22.68 0.16
C LYS A 328 1.07 23.27 -0.60
N LYS A 329 1.47 24.53 -0.31
CA LYS A 329 2.61 25.18 -1.01
C LYS A 329 3.93 24.48 -0.73
N LYS A 330 4.15 24.04 0.51
CA LYS A 330 5.38 23.31 0.88
C LYS A 330 5.36 21.88 0.35
N ALA A 331 4.19 21.23 0.40
CA ALA A 331 3.99 19.91 -0.18
C ALA A 331 4.28 19.91 -1.69
N ALA A 332 3.76 20.91 -2.42
CA ALA A 332 3.99 21.10 -3.84
C ALA A 332 5.48 21.27 -4.19
N ALA A 333 6.21 22.09 -3.42
CA ALA A 333 7.65 22.28 -3.61
C ALA A 333 8.43 20.97 -3.39
N ALA A 334 8.14 20.25 -2.31
CA ALA A 334 8.80 18.99 -1.99
C ALA A 334 8.44 17.87 -2.99
N ALA A 335 7.21 17.86 -3.51
CA ALA A 335 6.78 16.91 -4.55
C ALA A 335 7.58 17.13 -5.84
N LYS A 336 7.80 18.39 -6.23
CA LYS A 336 8.59 18.74 -7.42
C LYS A 336 10.05 18.28 -7.31
N GLU A 337 10.64 18.36 -6.12
CA GLU A 337 12.00 17.84 -5.87
C GLU A 337 12.11 16.33 -6.05
N LEU A 338 11.01 15.59 -5.84
CA LEU A 338 10.92 14.15 -6.12
C LEU A 338 10.53 13.82 -7.57
N GLY A 339 10.30 14.82 -8.42
CA GLY A 339 9.82 14.60 -9.79
C GLY A 339 8.32 14.32 -9.90
N LEU A 340 7.54 14.54 -8.84
CA LEU A 340 6.08 14.55 -8.89
C LEU A 340 5.55 15.92 -9.36
N PRO A 341 4.33 16.00 -9.90
CA PRO A 341 3.72 17.30 -10.21
C PRO A 341 3.47 18.10 -8.92
N ALA A 342 3.34 19.42 -9.06
CA ALA A 342 3.15 20.32 -7.93
C ALA A 342 1.71 20.32 -7.38
N GLU A 343 0.74 19.94 -8.21
CA GLU A 343 -0.70 19.88 -7.96
C GLU A 343 -1.32 18.85 -8.92
N ASP A 344 -2.64 18.66 -8.85
CA ASP A 344 -3.39 17.70 -9.66
C ASP A 344 -2.89 16.25 -9.47
N TRP A 345 -2.76 15.85 -8.21
CA TRP A 345 -2.30 14.50 -7.87
C TRP A 345 -3.39 13.46 -8.09
N HIS A 346 -3.14 12.58 -9.06
CA HIS A 346 -3.99 11.45 -9.39
C HIS A 346 -3.48 10.14 -8.79
N ARG A 347 -4.26 9.09 -9.00
CA ARG A 347 -3.93 7.72 -8.60
C ARG A 347 -2.54 7.26 -9.08
N SER A 348 -2.16 7.60 -10.30
CA SER A 348 -0.84 7.28 -10.87
C SER A 348 0.30 7.88 -10.02
N HIS A 349 0.19 9.16 -9.65
CA HIS A 349 1.19 9.83 -8.81
C HIS A 349 1.28 9.20 -7.41
N PHE A 350 0.15 8.72 -6.88
CA PHE A 350 0.15 7.96 -5.62
C PHE A 350 0.86 6.61 -5.75
N LEU A 351 0.63 5.87 -6.84
CA LEU A 351 1.34 4.62 -7.14
C LEU A 351 2.85 4.87 -7.30
N ASP A 352 3.24 5.93 -7.99
CA ASP A 352 4.64 6.33 -8.15
C ASP A 352 5.28 6.64 -6.80
N LEU A 353 4.56 7.34 -5.90
CA LEU A 353 5.04 7.57 -4.54
C LEU A 353 5.24 6.28 -3.75
N ILE A 354 4.31 5.32 -3.81
CA ILE A 354 4.47 4.01 -3.15
C ILE A 354 5.75 3.34 -3.65
N ARG A 355 5.99 3.34 -4.96
CA ARG A 355 7.16 2.72 -5.56
C ARG A 355 8.45 3.39 -5.16
N MET A 356 8.52 4.71 -5.25
CA MET A 356 9.70 5.47 -4.83
C MET A 356 10.07 5.17 -3.37
N VAL A 357 9.07 5.17 -2.47
CA VAL A 357 9.28 4.84 -1.06
C VAL A 357 9.71 3.38 -0.88
N THR A 358 9.12 2.46 -1.65
CA THR A 358 9.50 1.05 -1.61
C THR A 358 10.94 0.84 -2.07
N THR A 359 11.36 1.50 -3.15
CA THR A 359 12.74 1.48 -3.64
C THR A 359 13.71 2.05 -2.60
N SER A 360 13.39 3.19 -1.97
CA SER A 360 14.22 3.74 -0.89
C SER A 360 14.41 2.76 0.27
N VAL A 361 13.33 2.08 0.69
CA VAL A 361 13.38 1.06 1.75
C VAL A 361 14.22 -0.14 1.32
N SER A 362 14.07 -0.61 0.08
CA SER A 362 14.88 -1.70 -0.48
C SER A 362 16.35 -1.35 -0.52
N GLN A 363 16.72 -0.17 -1.04
CA GLN A 363 18.13 0.27 -1.10
C GLN A 363 18.75 0.38 0.29
N ALA A 364 18.02 0.94 1.26
CA ALA A 364 18.46 0.97 2.65
C ALA A 364 18.69 -0.44 3.20
N THR A 365 17.82 -1.39 2.87
CA THR A 365 17.94 -2.80 3.26
C THR A 365 19.21 -3.41 2.70
N ASP A 366 19.46 -3.24 1.40
CA ASP A 366 20.63 -3.80 0.70
C ASP A 366 21.94 -3.32 1.35
N TYR A 367 22.06 -2.01 1.63
CA TYR A 367 23.24 -1.46 2.32
C TYR A 367 23.47 -2.07 3.69
N LEU A 368 22.40 -2.31 4.45
CA LEU A 368 22.49 -2.88 5.80
C LEU A 368 22.86 -4.36 5.76
N GLU A 369 22.35 -5.13 4.80
CA GLU A 369 22.71 -6.54 4.62
C GLU A 369 24.18 -6.69 4.21
N SER A 370 24.65 -5.89 3.25
CA SER A 370 26.06 -5.83 2.86
C SER A 370 26.96 -5.54 4.07
N ALA A 371 26.65 -4.50 4.85
CA ALA A 371 27.44 -4.11 6.00
C ALA A 371 27.44 -5.19 7.11
N ALA A 372 26.31 -5.85 7.35
CA ALA A 372 26.24 -6.96 8.31
C ALA A 372 27.12 -8.14 7.88
N GLY A 373 27.12 -8.49 6.59
CA GLY A 373 27.98 -9.52 6.01
C GLY A 373 29.47 -9.21 6.16
N GLU A 374 29.87 -8.00 5.77
CA GLU A 374 31.25 -7.48 5.93
C GLU A 374 31.72 -7.54 7.39
N TYR A 375 30.87 -7.11 8.32
CA TYR A 375 31.20 -7.11 9.73
C TYR A 375 31.45 -8.53 10.26
N MET A 376 30.56 -9.49 9.93
CA MET A 376 30.72 -10.89 10.33
C MET A 376 31.99 -11.51 9.73
N GLY A 377 32.29 -11.24 8.45
CA GLY A 377 33.51 -11.72 7.80
C GLY A 377 34.79 -11.28 8.51
N ARG A 378 34.86 -10.01 8.93
CA ARG A 378 36.01 -9.47 9.68
C ARG A 378 36.17 -10.12 11.05
N GLN A 379 35.07 -10.35 11.77
CA GLN A 379 35.11 -11.00 13.09
C GLN A 379 35.63 -12.43 13.00
N LEU A 380 35.21 -13.18 11.97
CA LEU A 380 35.72 -14.53 11.71
C LEU A 380 37.22 -14.52 11.38
N SER A 381 37.68 -13.57 10.55
CA SER A 381 39.11 -13.43 10.22
C SER A 381 39.97 -13.14 11.46
N LYS A 382 39.50 -12.28 12.38
CA LYS A 382 40.21 -12.00 13.64
C LYS A 382 40.32 -13.24 14.54
N ARG A 383 39.26 -14.07 14.60
CA ARG A 383 39.28 -15.31 15.40
C ARG A 383 40.21 -16.40 14.87
N HIS A 384 40.56 -16.40 13.59
CA HIS A 384 41.52 -17.37 13.03
C HIS A 384 42.98 -16.93 13.17
N LYS A 385 43.22 -15.64 13.43
CA LYS A 385 44.58 -15.09 13.62
C LYS A 385 45.05 -15.13 15.09
N ASN A 386 44.13 -15.32 16.02
CA ASN A 386 44.38 -15.53 17.44
C ASN A 386 44.22 -17.00 17.78
#